data_AF-A0A5C6NAR0-F1
#
_entry.id   AF-A0A5C6NAR0-F1
#
_cell.length_a   1.000
_cell.length_b   1.000
_cell.length_c   1.000
_cell.angle_alpha   90.00
_cell.angle_beta   90.00
_cell.angle_gamma   90.00
#
_symmetry.space_group_name_H-M   'P 1'
#
loop_
_entity.id
_entity.type
_entity.pdbx_description
1 polymer ?
#
loop_
_entity_poly.entity_id
_entity_poly.type
_entity_poly.pdbx_seq_one_letter_code
_entity_poly.pdbx_strand_id
1 'polypeptide(L)'
;MLSRIVQGAGPNVEAGHIRPTVRSLGTTAFAEKLCILHSEFTQRFADFDIQKSRFELLSNPFAAEVEKAPTNLQMELIKLQCSDALKSKYDAVGASQFPQFITDTMPQLHTEAALMLSMFGSTS
;
A
#
# COMPACT_ATOMS: atom_id res chain seq x y z
N MET A 1 63.10 -5.84 56.51
CA MET A 1 63.95 -5.64 55.32
C MET A 1 63.24 -6.34 54.16
N LEU A 2 62.59 -5.57 53.29
CA LEU A 2 63.07 -5.24 51.93
C LEU A 2 62.91 -6.40 50.93
N SER A 3 61.74 -6.41 50.30
CA SER A 3 61.47 -6.30 48.85
C SER A 3 62.42 -6.88 47.79
N ARG A 4 61.78 -7.51 46.78
CA ARG A 4 62.19 -7.76 45.37
C ARG A 4 63.07 -9.02 45.19
N ILE A 5 62.77 -9.90 44.22
CA ILE A 5 62.91 -9.66 42.77
C ILE A 5 61.90 -10.50 41.96
N VAL A 6 61.32 -9.84 40.96
CA VAL A 6 60.58 -10.38 39.81
C VAL A 6 61.55 -10.57 38.65
N GLN A 7 61.55 -11.74 38.00
CA GLN A 7 61.88 -11.96 36.56
C GLN A 7 61.77 -13.48 36.30
N GLY A 8 61.10 -14.00 35.29
CA GLY A 8 60.35 -13.45 34.16
C GLY A 8 59.82 -14.64 33.33
N ALA A 9 59.09 -14.34 32.25
CA ALA A 9 59.02 -15.09 30.97
C ALA A 9 57.64 -14.96 30.31
N GLY A 10 57.63 -14.36 29.13
CA GLY A 10 56.73 -14.76 28.04
C GLY A 10 55.43 -13.98 27.88
N PRO A 11 55.17 -13.37 26.70
CA PRO A 11 53.88 -12.78 26.38
C PRO A 11 52.92 -13.91 26.00
N ASN A 12 51.72 -13.93 26.57
CA ASN A 12 50.64 -14.71 25.98
C ASN A 12 49.50 -13.76 25.62
N VAL A 13 49.62 -13.22 24.41
CA VAL A 13 48.51 -12.60 23.69
C VAL A 13 47.57 -13.74 23.33
N GLU A 14 46.64 -14.07 24.22
CA GLU A 14 45.47 -14.84 23.80
C GLU A 14 44.57 -13.88 23.03
N ALA A 15 44.84 -13.78 21.73
CA ALA A 15 43.91 -13.24 20.76
C ALA A 15 42.64 -14.11 20.85
N GLY A 16 41.67 -13.63 21.61
CA GLY A 16 40.30 -14.13 21.59
C GLY A 16 39.80 -14.01 20.16
N HIS A 17 39.90 -15.14 19.46
CA HIS A 17 39.37 -15.40 18.14
C HIS A 17 37.93 -14.89 18.10
N ILE A 18 37.71 -13.75 17.44
CA ILE A 18 36.37 -13.33 17.05
C ILE A 18 35.89 -14.42 16.10
N ARG A 19 35.12 -15.37 16.65
CA ARG A 19 34.39 -16.35 15.87
C ARG A 19 33.61 -15.56 14.83
N PRO A 20 33.83 -15.77 13.52
CA PRO A 20 32.97 -15.13 12.55
C PRO A 20 31.58 -15.67 12.82
N THR A 21 30.64 -14.76 13.03
CA THR A 21 29.21 -15.05 13.15
C THR A 21 28.76 -15.72 11.85
N VAL A 22 28.94 -17.03 11.73
CA VAL A 22 28.40 -17.88 10.66
C VAL A 22 26.90 -18.05 10.92
N ARG A 23 26.16 -16.94 10.90
CA ARG A 23 24.70 -16.91 10.86
C ARG A 23 24.12 -15.69 10.11
N SER A 24 24.93 -14.78 9.55
CA SER A 24 24.38 -13.62 8.81
C SER A 24 24.20 -13.83 7.30
N LEU A 25 24.93 -14.75 6.66
CA LEU A 25 24.96 -14.84 5.19
C LEU A 25 23.61 -15.28 4.57
N GLY A 26 22.85 -16.13 5.28
CA GLY A 26 21.52 -16.53 4.84
C GLY A 26 20.52 -15.37 4.95
N THR A 27 20.53 -14.66 6.07
CA THR A 27 19.61 -13.56 6.37
C THR A 27 19.83 -12.36 5.45
N THR A 28 21.08 -12.07 5.06
CA THR A 28 21.39 -10.98 4.12
C THR A 28 20.87 -11.28 2.72
N ALA A 29 21.02 -12.51 2.23
CA ALA A 29 20.51 -12.90 0.91
C ALA A 29 18.97 -12.86 0.83
N PHE A 30 18.27 -13.21 1.93
CA PHE A 30 16.82 -13.04 1.99
C PHE A 30 16.41 -11.56 2.06
N ALA A 31 17.13 -10.74 2.83
CA ALA A 31 16.90 -9.31 2.89
C ALA A 31 17.06 -8.63 1.52
N GLU A 32 18.10 -8.99 0.77
CA GLU A 32 18.33 -8.51 -0.60
C GLU A 32 17.15 -8.87 -1.52
N LYS A 33 16.69 -10.12 -1.48
CA LYS A 33 15.52 -10.56 -2.28
C LYS A 33 14.25 -9.80 -1.90
N LEU A 34 14.03 -9.53 -0.61
CA LEU A 34 12.90 -8.72 -0.15
C LEU A 34 13.00 -7.27 -0.61
N CYS A 35 14.20 -6.68 -0.61
CA CYS A 35 14.42 -5.33 -1.12
C CYS A 35 14.13 -5.23 -2.62
N ILE A 36 14.62 -6.20 -3.42
CA ILE A 36 14.33 -6.27 -4.86
C ILE A 36 12.83 -6.43 -5.09
N LEU A 37 12.19 -7.36 -4.37
CA LEU A 37 10.75 -7.58 -4.48
C LEU A 37 9.97 -6.30 -4.14
N HIS A 38 10.37 -5.61 -3.07
CA HIS A 38 9.75 -4.34 -2.69
C HIS A 38 9.91 -3.28 -3.79
N SER A 39 11.11 -3.10 -4.35
CA SER A 39 11.32 -2.12 -5.42
C SER A 39 10.51 -2.44 -6.68
N GLU A 40 10.44 -3.72 -7.07
CA GLU A 40 9.64 -4.17 -8.21
C GLU A 40 8.15 -3.90 -7.99
N PHE A 41 7.64 -4.16 -6.77
CA PHE A 41 6.26 -3.83 -6.41
C PHE A 41 6.03 -2.32 -6.43
N THR A 42 6.87 -1.52 -5.76
CA THR A 42 6.74 -0.06 -5.74
C THR A 42 6.73 0.52 -7.14
N GLN A 43 7.62 0.06 -8.03
CA GLN A 43 7.67 0.51 -9.41
C GLN A 43 6.43 0.07 -10.19
N ARG A 44 6.03 -1.20 -10.09
CA ARG A 44 4.88 -1.75 -10.82
C ARG A 44 3.56 -1.09 -10.42
N PHE A 45 3.44 -0.67 -9.16
CA PHE A 45 2.24 -0.05 -8.62
C PHE A 45 2.37 1.47 -8.45
N ALA A 46 3.40 2.11 -9.00
CA ALA A 46 3.60 3.56 -8.88
C ALA A 46 2.40 4.36 -9.43
N ASP A 47 1.76 3.87 -10.50
CA ASP A 47 0.59 4.50 -11.10
C ASP A 47 -0.65 4.46 -10.19
N PHE A 48 -0.69 3.58 -9.18
CA PHE A 48 -1.82 3.53 -8.24
C PHE A 48 -1.91 4.78 -7.38
N ASP A 49 -0.80 5.49 -7.13
CA ASP A 49 -0.83 6.76 -6.43
C ASP A 49 -1.62 7.82 -7.21
N ILE A 50 -1.53 7.78 -8.55
CA ILE A 50 -2.30 8.67 -9.44
C ILE A 50 -3.79 8.29 -9.40
N GLN A 51 -4.11 7.00 -9.25
CA GLN A 51 -5.48 6.50 -9.21
C GLN A 51 -6.12 6.56 -7.81
N LYS A 52 -5.34 6.86 -6.77
CA LYS A 52 -5.77 6.78 -5.37
C LYS A 52 -7.02 7.62 -5.08
N SER A 53 -7.06 8.86 -5.55
CA SER A 53 -8.22 9.74 -5.37
C SER A 53 -9.49 9.18 -6.04
N ARG A 54 -9.34 8.53 -7.21
CA ARG A 54 -10.46 7.85 -7.90
C ARG A 54 -10.91 6.62 -7.10
N PHE A 55 -9.97 5.87 -6.54
CA PHE A 55 -10.29 4.73 -5.66
C PHE A 55 -11.06 5.17 -4.43
N GLU A 56 -10.59 6.19 -3.72
CA GLU A 56 -11.25 6.74 -2.53
C GLU A 56 -12.67 7.21 -2.84
N LEU A 57 -12.86 7.92 -3.95
CA LEU A 57 -14.17 8.40 -4.40
C LEU A 57 -15.17 7.26 -4.60
N LEU A 58 -14.79 6.24 -5.36
CA LEU A 58 -15.70 5.14 -5.73
C LEU A 58 -15.83 4.07 -4.64
N SER A 59 -14.89 4.02 -3.69
CA SER A 59 -15.02 3.18 -2.50
C SER A 59 -16.25 3.57 -1.68
N ASN A 60 -16.44 4.87 -1.46
CA ASN A 60 -17.61 5.40 -0.79
C ASN A 60 -18.05 6.74 -1.41
N PRO A 61 -18.83 6.70 -2.50
CA PRO A 61 -19.23 7.93 -3.19
C PRO A 61 -20.23 8.77 -2.37
N PHE A 62 -20.82 8.22 -1.31
CA PHE A 62 -21.70 8.92 -0.39
C PHE A 62 -20.98 9.69 0.72
N ALA A 63 -19.73 9.34 1.02
CA ALA A 63 -18.88 10.08 1.97
C ALA A 63 -17.81 10.94 1.29
N ALA A 64 -17.77 10.93 -0.05
CA ALA A 64 -16.82 11.69 -0.83
C ALA A 64 -17.01 13.20 -0.67
N GLU A 65 -15.90 13.92 -0.49
CA GLU A 65 -15.89 15.38 -0.51
C GLU A 65 -16.06 15.89 -1.94
N VAL A 66 -17.25 16.41 -2.26
CA VAL A 66 -17.60 16.91 -3.60
C VAL A 66 -16.59 17.96 -4.09
N GLU A 67 -16.17 18.89 -3.24
CA GLU A 67 -15.23 19.97 -3.59
C GLU A 67 -13.84 19.47 -4.03
N LYS A 68 -13.44 18.28 -3.57
CA LYS A 68 -12.16 17.65 -3.93
C LYS A 68 -12.26 16.75 -5.15
N ALA A 69 -13.47 16.45 -5.62
CA ALA A 69 -13.67 15.61 -6.78
C ALA A 69 -13.38 16.38 -8.08
N PRO A 70 -12.99 15.67 -9.16
CA PRO A 70 -12.88 16.25 -10.51
C PRO A 70 -14.16 16.99 -10.91
N THR A 71 -14.02 18.17 -11.52
CA THR A 71 -15.15 19.05 -11.86
C THR A 71 -16.24 18.37 -12.69
N ASN A 72 -15.86 17.46 -13.59
CA ASN A 72 -16.81 16.69 -14.42
C ASN A 72 -17.67 15.71 -13.59
N LEU A 73 -17.26 15.36 -12.37
CA LEU A 73 -17.96 14.43 -11.48
C LEU A 73 -18.78 15.14 -10.40
N GLN A 74 -18.47 16.40 -10.07
CA GLN A 74 -19.08 17.10 -8.93
C GLN A 74 -20.61 17.14 -9.01
N MET A 75 -21.17 17.49 -10.17
CA MET A 75 -22.63 17.55 -10.34
C MET A 75 -23.31 16.19 -10.21
N GLU A 76 -22.69 15.13 -10.74
CA GLU A 76 -23.22 13.78 -10.62
C GLU A 76 -23.09 13.25 -9.18
N LEU A 77 -22.00 13.59 -8.49
CA LEU A 77 -21.80 13.26 -7.08
C LEU A 77 -22.84 13.94 -6.19
N ILE A 78 -23.12 15.23 -6.40
CA ILE A 78 -24.18 15.93 -5.67
C ILE A 78 -25.51 15.21 -5.87
N LYS A 79 -25.85 14.92 -7.14
CA LYS A 79 -27.09 14.22 -7.47
C LYS A 79 -27.18 12.84 -6.81
N LEU A 80 -26.08 12.09 -6.82
CA LEU A 80 -25.98 10.78 -6.16
C LEU A 80 -26.19 10.91 -4.65
N GLN A 81 -25.46 11.83 -4.01
CA GLN A 81 -25.49 12.04 -2.56
C GLN A 81 -26.82 12.59 -2.05
N CYS A 82 -27.56 13.34 -2.88
CA CYS A 82 -28.90 13.83 -2.55
C CYS A 82 -30.00 12.76 -2.67
N SER A 83 -29.68 11.53 -3.07
CA SER A 83 -30.68 10.47 -3.26
C SER A 83 -30.69 9.48 -2.10
N ASP A 84 -31.67 9.60 -1.20
CA ASP A 84 -31.89 8.64 -0.10
C ASP A 84 -32.14 7.21 -0.60
N ALA A 85 -32.80 7.08 -1.76
CA ALA A 85 -33.07 5.79 -2.39
C ALA A 85 -31.77 5.11 -2.84
N LEU A 86 -30.87 5.85 -3.49
CA LEU A 86 -29.56 5.32 -3.89
C LEU A 86 -28.67 5.06 -2.67
N LYS A 87 -28.73 5.92 -1.65
CA LYS A 87 -28.00 5.70 -0.39
C LYS A 87 -28.44 4.42 0.31
N SER A 88 -29.75 4.23 0.47
CA SER A 88 -30.32 3.00 1.05
C SER A 88 -29.93 1.78 0.23
N LYS A 89 -29.87 1.91 -1.10
CA LYS A 89 -29.44 0.82 -1.97
C LYS A 89 -27.96 0.47 -1.76
N TYR A 90 -27.09 1.48 -1.68
CA TYR A 90 -25.66 1.30 -1.39
C TYR A 90 -25.46 0.59 -0.05
N ASP A 91 -26.16 1.01 1.00
CA ASP A 91 -26.03 0.42 2.33
C ASP A 91 -26.49 -1.05 2.36
N ALA A 92 -27.44 -1.43 1.48
CA ALA A 92 -27.93 -2.80 1.38
C ALA A 92 -27.02 -3.74 0.58
N VAL A 93 -26.39 -3.26 -0.50
CA VAL A 93 -25.62 -4.12 -1.44
C VAL A 93 -24.11 -3.99 -1.31
N GLY A 94 -23.63 -2.91 -0.69
CA GLY A 94 -22.21 -2.59 -0.54
C GLY A 94 -21.54 -2.07 -1.82
N ALA A 95 -20.31 -1.59 -1.67
CA ALA A 95 -19.55 -0.92 -2.72
C ALA A 95 -19.28 -1.78 -3.96
N SER A 96 -19.11 -3.10 -3.82
CA SER A 96 -18.80 -3.99 -4.94
C SER A 96 -19.98 -4.19 -5.89
N GLN A 97 -21.21 -4.20 -5.37
CA GLN A 97 -22.42 -4.42 -6.15
C GLN A 97 -23.16 -3.13 -6.47
N PHE A 98 -22.85 -2.03 -5.80
CA PHE A 98 -23.53 -0.76 -6.02
C PHE A 98 -23.40 -0.19 -7.45
N PRO A 99 -22.24 -0.30 -8.15
CA PRO A 99 -22.06 0.31 -9.47
C PRO A 99 -23.14 -0.01 -10.50
N GLN A 100 -23.75 -1.20 -10.45
CA GLN A 100 -24.82 -1.62 -11.38
C GLN A 100 -26.13 -0.84 -11.20
N PHE A 101 -26.26 -0.04 -10.14
CA PHE A 101 -27.42 0.79 -9.86
C PHE A 101 -27.20 2.27 -10.20
N ILE A 102 -26.01 2.64 -10.68
CA ILE A 102 -25.75 3.99 -11.20
C ILE A 102 -26.50 4.12 -12.53
N THR A 103 -27.50 4.99 -12.56
CA THR A 103 -28.37 5.19 -13.72
C THR A 103 -27.65 5.91 -14.87
N ASP A 104 -28.18 5.79 -16.10
CA ASP A 104 -27.74 6.55 -17.29
C ASP A 104 -27.74 8.07 -17.13
N THR A 105 -28.40 8.58 -16.08
CA THR A 105 -28.43 10.01 -15.75
C THR A 105 -27.19 10.50 -14.96
N MET A 106 -26.23 9.60 -14.72
CA MET A 106 -24.90 9.86 -14.13
C MET A 106 -23.81 9.13 -14.95
N PRO A 107 -23.66 9.49 -16.25
CA PRO A 107 -22.78 8.77 -17.17
C PRO A 107 -21.30 8.84 -16.80
N GLN A 108 -20.83 9.93 -16.17
CA GLN A 108 -19.43 10.06 -15.78
C GLN A 108 -19.10 9.12 -14.63
N LEU A 109 -19.92 9.08 -13.58
CA LEU A 109 -19.76 8.13 -12.46
C LEU A 109 -19.88 6.68 -12.91
N HIS A 110 -20.80 6.39 -13.83
CA HIS A 110 -20.92 5.05 -14.42
C HIS A 110 -19.64 4.65 -15.17
N THR A 111 -19.08 5.56 -15.98
CA THR A 111 -17.84 5.33 -16.72
C THR A 111 -16.66 5.10 -15.77
N GLU A 112 -16.53 5.93 -14.73
CA GLU A 112 -15.49 5.79 -13.72
C GLU A 112 -15.56 4.44 -13.00
N ALA A 113 -16.77 4.02 -12.61
CA ALA A 113 -16.97 2.72 -11.99
C ALA A 113 -16.62 1.55 -12.93
N ALA A 114 -17.00 1.65 -14.21
CA ALA A 114 -16.66 0.64 -15.22
C ALA A 114 -15.15 0.55 -15.46
N LEU A 115 -14.45 1.70 -15.55
CA LEU A 115 -12.99 1.76 -15.67
C LEU A 115 -12.33 1.10 -14.45
N MET A 116 -12.81 1.40 -13.24
CA MET A 116 -12.31 0.76 -12.03
C MET A 116 -12.45 -0.75 -12.07
N LEU A 117 -13.63 -1.27 -12.41
CA LEU A 117 -13.86 -2.71 -12.51
C LEU A 117 -12.98 -3.36 -13.60
N SER A 118 -12.78 -2.66 -14.73
CA SER A 118 -11.93 -3.15 -15.82
C SER A 118 -10.45 -3.24 -15.46
N MET A 119 -9.93 -2.38 -14.58
CA MET A 119 -8.52 -2.42 -14.16
C MET A 119 -8.15 -3.75 -13.49
N PHE A 120 -9.13 -4.45 -12.90
CA PHE A 120 -8.92 -5.71 -12.20
C PHE A 120 -9.41 -6.94 -12.99
N GLY A 121 -10.02 -6.76 -14.16
CA GLY A 121 -10.56 -7.85 -14.97
C GLY A 121 -9.49 -8.70 -15.68
N SER A 122 -8.28 -8.16 -15.85
CA SER A 122 -7.20 -8.80 -16.63
C SER A 122 -6.43 -9.90 -15.87
N THR A 123 -6.86 -10.31 -14.67
CA THR A 123 -6.18 -11.35 -13.88
C THR A 123 -6.63 -12.78 -14.23
N SER A 124 -7.16 -13.00 -15.44
CA SER A 124 -7.47 -14.35 -15.96
C SER A 124 -6.27 -14.98 -16.63
#